data_AF-A0A452R8T9-F1
#
_entry.id   AF-A0A452R8T9-F1
#
_cell.length_a   1.000
_cell.length_b   1.000
_cell.length_c   1.000
_cell.angle_alpha   90.00
_cell.angle_beta   90.00
_cell.angle_gamma   90.00
#
_symmetry.space_group_name_H-M   'P 1'
#
loop_
_entity.id
_entity.type
_entity.pdbx_description
1 polymer ?
#
loop_
_entity_poly.entity_id
_entity_poly.type
_entity_poly.pdbx_seq_one_letter_code
_entity_poly.pdbx_strand_id
1 'polypeptide(L)'
;MDSGTVLFEIKKPPASERLPISRRDLDPNAGRFVRYQFTPAFLRLRQVGATVEFTVGDKPVNNFRMIERHYFRNQLLKSFDFHFGFCIPSSKNTCEHIYDFPPLSEELSAWAGLGGD
;
A
#
# COMPACT_ATOMS: atom_id res chain seq x y z
N MET A 1 -0.18 0.98 -15.62
CA MET A 1 -0.50 -0.34 -16.23
C MET A 1 0.21 -0.54 -17.55
N ASP A 2 0.59 0.55 -18.23
CA ASP A 2 1.15 0.58 -19.60
C ASP A 2 2.32 -0.38 -19.90
N SER A 3 3.15 -0.76 -18.91
CA SER A 3 4.28 -1.69 -19.11
C SER A 3 4.10 -3.10 -18.55
N GLY A 4 3.07 -3.34 -17.73
CA GLY A 4 2.88 -4.61 -17.00
C GLY A 4 4.00 -4.98 -16.00
N THR A 5 4.95 -4.08 -15.74
CA THR A 5 6.08 -4.35 -14.83
C THR A 5 5.63 -4.42 -13.38
N VAL A 6 6.03 -5.47 -12.66
CA VAL A 6 5.82 -5.57 -11.21
C VAL A 6 6.82 -4.66 -10.50
N LEU A 7 6.33 -3.60 -9.87
CA LEU A 7 7.17 -2.59 -9.19
C LEU A 7 7.54 -3.01 -7.77
N PHE A 8 6.67 -3.77 -7.11
CA PHE A 8 6.84 -4.27 -5.76
C PHE A 8 5.88 -5.42 -5.51
N GLU A 9 6.33 -6.47 -4.82
CA GLU A 9 5.51 -7.59 -4.37
C GLU A 9 5.96 -7.98 -2.96
N ILE A 10 5.00 -8.14 -2.05
CA ILE A 10 5.26 -8.68 -0.71
C ILE A 10 4.17 -9.68 -0.34
N LYS A 11 4.57 -10.82 0.21
CA LYS A 11 3.66 -11.84 0.73
C LYS A 11 3.87 -11.99 2.22
N LYS A 12 2.78 -11.99 2.97
CA LYS A 12 2.82 -12.27 4.41
C LYS A 12 3.10 -13.76 4.60
N PRO A 13 4.14 -14.15 5.37
CA PRO A 13 4.42 -15.56 5.63
C PRO A 13 3.28 -16.22 6.43
N PRO A 14 3.08 -17.54 6.24
CA PRO A 14 2.05 -18.31 6.93
C PRO A 14 2.27 -18.26 8.45
N ALA A 15 1.19 -18.42 9.21
CA ALA A 15 1.25 -18.30 10.68
C ALA A 15 2.21 -19.32 11.32
N SER A 16 2.42 -20.48 10.69
CA SER A 16 3.32 -21.55 11.13
C SER A 16 4.80 -21.16 11.12
N GLU A 17 5.20 -20.17 10.33
CA GLU A 17 6.60 -19.73 10.19
C GLU A 17 6.92 -18.51 11.06
N ARG A 18 5.93 -18.00 11.82
CA ARG A 18 6.14 -16.88 12.72
C ARG A 18 6.75 -17.40 14.02
N LEU A 19 7.97 -16.92 14.33
CA LEU A 19 8.60 -17.18 15.62
C LEU A 19 7.65 -16.73 16.75
N PRO A 20 7.57 -17.48 17.86
CA PRO A 20 6.72 -17.11 18.99
C PRO A 20 7.29 -15.83 19.64
N ILE A 21 6.75 -14.67 19.24
CA ILE A 21 7.06 -13.38 19.88
C ILE A 21 6.35 -13.38 21.24
N SER A 22 7.10 -13.15 22.31
CA SER A 22 6.55 -13.05 23.66
C SER A 22 5.52 -11.91 23.68
N ARG A 23 4.35 -12.11 24.33
CA ARG A 23 3.30 -11.07 24.45
C ARG A 23 3.81 -9.76 25.08
N ARG A 24 4.97 -9.77 25.72
CA ARG A 24 5.62 -8.60 26.34
C ARG A 24 6.49 -7.78 25.38
N ASP A 25 6.82 -8.33 24.21
CA ASP A 25 7.68 -7.69 23.19
C ASP A 25 6.94 -7.31 21.91
N LEU A 26 5.61 -7.44 21.88
CA LEU A 26 4.80 -6.98 20.76
C LEU A 26 4.70 -5.46 20.78
N ASP A 27 5.58 -4.80 20.02
CA ASP A 27 5.40 -3.41 19.64
C ASP A 27 3.99 -3.26 19.02
N PRO A 28 3.11 -2.39 19.54
CA PRO A 28 1.79 -2.14 18.96
C PRO A 28 1.85 -1.62 17.52
N ASN A 29 3.01 -1.14 17.06
CA ASN A 29 3.27 -0.72 15.69
C ASN A 29 3.87 -1.83 14.81
N ALA A 30 4.15 -3.01 15.36
CA ALA A 30 4.72 -4.13 14.61
C ALA A 30 3.84 -4.48 13.41
N GLY A 31 4.44 -4.43 12.22
CA GLY A 31 3.76 -4.74 10.95
C GLY A 31 2.81 -3.65 10.43
N ARG A 32 2.79 -2.45 11.02
CA ARG A 32 2.01 -1.29 10.53
C ARG A 32 2.83 -0.32 9.66
N PHE A 33 4.14 -0.48 9.61
CA PHE A 33 5.04 0.37 8.83
C PHE A 33 5.73 -0.45 7.73
N VAL A 34 5.77 0.11 6.52
CA VAL A 34 6.48 -0.44 5.36
C VAL A 34 7.31 0.67 4.75
N ARG A 35 8.60 0.40 4.48
CA ARG A 35 9.49 1.30 3.75
C ARG A 35 9.64 0.80 2.32
N TYR A 36 9.12 1.58 1.37
CA TYR A 36 9.28 1.31 -0.05
C TYR A 36 10.61 1.89 -0.56
N GLN A 37 11.25 1.17 -1.49
CA GLN A 37 12.39 1.66 -2.26
C GLN A 37 12.04 1.58 -3.73
N PHE A 38 11.73 2.74 -4.32
CA PHE A 38 11.38 2.86 -5.73
C PHE A 38 12.47 3.62 -6.48
N THR A 39 12.55 3.37 -7.78
CA THR A 39 13.42 4.15 -8.65
C THR A 39 12.75 5.49 -8.98
N PRO A 40 13.52 6.53 -9.36
CA PRO A 40 12.95 7.82 -9.79
C PRO A 40 11.97 7.73 -10.96
N ALA A 41 12.02 6.65 -11.75
CA ALA A 41 11.06 6.39 -12.82
C ALA A 41 9.62 6.20 -12.31
N PHE A 42 9.45 5.76 -11.05
CA PHE A 42 8.15 5.58 -10.41
C PHE A 42 7.34 6.87 -10.38
N LEU A 43 7.99 8.02 -10.14
CA LEU A 43 7.35 9.33 -10.06
C LEU A 43 6.79 9.82 -11.40
N ARG A 44 7.20 9.19 -12.51
CA ARG A 44 6.73 9.52 -13.87
C ARG A 44 5.64 8.58 -14.36
N LEU A 45 5.24 7.59 -13.56
CA LEU A 45 4.17 6.68 -13.93
C LEU A 45 2.84 7.43 -13.94
N ARG A 46 2.03 7.19 -14.98
CA ARG A 46 0.68 7.75 -15.06
C ARG A 46 -0.30 7.00 -14.16
N GLN A 47 -0.18 5.67 -14.14
CA GLN A 47 -1.14 4.79 -13.48
C GLN A 47 -0.46 3.52 -12.97
N VAL A 48 -0.81 3.11 -11.75
CA VAL A 48 -0.37 1.86 -11.12
C VAL A 48 -1.58 1.06 -10.66
N GLY A 49 -1.57 -0.25 -10.89
CA GLY A 49 -2.54 -1.17 -10.28
C GLY A 49 -1.90 -1.81 -9.05
N ALA A 50 -2.63 -1.88 -7.93
CA ALA A 50 -2.21 -2.58 -6.73
C ALA A 50 -3.22 -3.67 -6.39
N THR A 51 -2.77 -4.92 -6.47
CA THR A 51 -3.56 -6.07 -6.04
C THR A 51 -3.27 -6.36 -4.57
N VAL A 52 -4.33 -6.41 -3.76
CA VAL A 52 -4.26 -6.66 -2.34
C VAL A 52 -5.07 -7.92 -2.02
N GLU A 53 -4.43 -8.88 -1.38
CA GLU A 53 -5.09 -10.02 -0.75
C GLU A 53 -5.19 -9.83 0.75
N PHE A 54 -6.38 -10.07 1.31
CA PHE A 54 -6.62 -9.98 2.73
C PHE A 54 -7.63 -11.04 3.19
N THR A 55 -7.58 -11.39 4.47
CA THR A 55 -8.49 -12.34 5.09
C THR A 55 -9.48 -11.61 5.99
N VAL A 56 -10.75 -11.98 5.91
CA VAL A 56 -11.79 -11.47 6.82
C VAL A 56 -12.18 -12.55 7.82
N GLY A 57 -12.44 -12.12 9.06
CA GLY A 57 -12.90 -13.01 10.12
C GLY A 57 -14.34 -13.49 9.92
N ASP A 58 -14.89 -14.09 10.95
CA ASP A 58 -16.28 -14.59 11.01
C ASP A 58 -17.33 -13.48 10.89
N LYS A 59 -17.02 -12.28 11.37
CA LYS A 59 -17.94 -11.14 11.33
C LYS A 59 -17.96 -10.50 9.93
N PRO A 60 -19.15 -10.23 9.38
CA PRO A 60 -19.26 -9.51 8.12
C PRO A 60 -18.72 -8.08 8.26
N VAL A 61 -17.96 -7.65 7.25
CA VAL A 61 -17.44 -6.29 7.15
C VAL A 61 -18.18 -5.59 6.03
N ASN A 62 -18.95 -4.56 6.39
CA ASN A 62 -19.70 -3.74 5.46
C ASN A 62 -19.03 -2.38 5.30
N ASN A 63 -19.15 -1.78 4.11
CA ASN A 63 -18.58 -0.46 3.79
C ASN A 63 -17.09 -0.34 4.11
N PHE A 64 -16.32 -1.40 3.80
CA PHE A 64 -14.88 -1.35 4.02
C PHE A 64 -14.23 -0.37 3.05
N ARG A 65 -13.60 0.66 3.60
CA ARG A 65 -13.08 1.82 2.87
C ARG A 65 -11.68 2.17 3.36
N MET A 66 -10.78 2.47 2.44
CA MET A 66 -9.43 2.95 2.73
C MET A 66 -9.23 4.33 2.14
N ILE A 67 -8.78 5.27 2.97
CA ILE A 67 -8.35 6.59 2.55
C ILE A 67 -6.83 6.65 2.73
N GLU A 68 -6.10 6.66 1.62
CA GLU A 68 -4.64 6.67 1.60
C GLU A 68 -4.14 8.06 1.19
N ARG A 69 -3.29 8.69 2.01
CA ARG A 69 -2.79 10.04 1.77
C ARG A 69 -1.28 10.05 1.68
N HIS A 70 -0.76 10.60 0.58
CA HIS A 70 0.67 10.72 0.32
C HIS A 70 1.10 12.16 0.55
N TYR A 71 2.20 12.34 1.29
CA TYR A 71 2.75 13.65 1.62
C TYR A 71 4.22 13.70 1.23
N PHE A 72 4.66 14.86 0.77
CA PHE A 72 6.09 15.19 0.66
C PHE A 72 6.36 16.44 1.50
N ARG A 73 7.26 16.33 2.48
CA ARG A 73 7.62 17.45 3.39
C ARG A 73 6.39 18.16 3.98
N ASN A 74 5.43 17.40 4.50
CA ASN A 74 4.15 17.88 5.06
C ASN A 74 3.14 18.49 4.05
N GLN A 75 3.47 18.53 2.76
CA GLN A 75 2.53 18.93 1.72
C GLN A 75 1.79 17.71 1.18
N LEU A 76 0.46 17.76 1.15
CA LEU A 76 -0.37 16.70 0.57
C LEU A 76 -0.15 16.65 -0.94
N LEU A 77 0.28 15.49 -1.44
CA LEU A 77 0.41 15.22 -2.87
C LEU A 77 -0.92 14.72 -3.44
N LYS A 78 -1.48 13.69 -2.81
CA LYS A 78 -2.71 13.03 -3.26
C LYS A 78 -3.39 12.31 -2.11
N SER A 79 -4.72 12.30 -2.15
CA SER A 79 -5.57 11.44 -1.33
C SER A 79 -6.29 10.47 -2.27
N PHE A 80 -6.10 9.18 -2.05
CA PHE A 80 -6.85 8.12 -2.71
C PHE A 80 -7.93 7.60 -1.78
N ASP A 81 -9.08 7.27 -2.34
CA ASP A 81 -10.26 6.89 -1.59
C ASP A 81 -10.90 5.67 -2.24
N PHE A 82 -10.66 4.52 -1.63
CA PHE A 82 -11.01 3.21 -2.18
C PHE A 82 -12.10 2.55 -1.35
N HIS A 83 -13.07 1.96 -2.05
CA HIS A 83 -14.11 1.14 -1.47
C HIS A 83 -13.88 -0.31 -1.89
N PHE A 84 -13.70 -1.21 -0.92
CA PHE A 84 -13.40 -2.63 -1.18
C PHE A 84 -14.64 -3.44 -1.59
N GLY A 85 -15.83 -2.84 -1.53
CA GLY A 85 -17.09 -3.54 -1.80
C GLY A 85 -17.45 -4.54 -0.69
N PHE A 86 -18.06 -5.65 -1.09
CA PHE A 86 -18.47 -6.71 -0.16
C PHE A 86 -17.29 -7.62 0.16
N CYS A 87 -16.98 -7.79 1.45
CA CYS A 87 -15.97 -8.73 1.90
C CYS A 87 -16.63 -10.00 2.44
N ILE A 88 -16.33 -11.14 1.82
CA ILE A 88 -16.88 -12.44 2.20
C ILE A 88 -16.31 -12.82 3.58
N PRO A 89 -17.16 -13.15 4.58
CA PRO A 89 -16.71 -13.59 5.91
C PRO A 89 -15.97 -14.93 5.85
N SER A 90 -15.07 -15.16 6.81
CA SER A 90 -14.29 -16.39 6.99
C SER A 90 -13.54 -16.84 5.73
N SER A 91 -13.14 -15.90 4.88
CA SER A 91 -12.52 -16.19 3.59
C SER A 91 -11.39 -15.23 3.25
N LYS A 92 -10.67 -15.59 2.18
CA LYS A 92 -9.69 -14.73 1.53
C LYS A 92 -10.37 -13.92 0.46
N ASN A 93 -10.14 -12.61 0.48
CA ASN A 93 -10.68 -11.65 -0.45
C ASN A 93 -9.52 -10.99 -1.21
N THR A 94 -9.76 -10.68 -2.47
CA THR A 94 -8.78 -10.00 -3.34
C THR A 94 -9.43 -8.75 -3.89
N CYS A 95 -8.71 -7.63 -3.84
CA CYS A 95 -9.14 -6.36 -4.40
C CYS A 95 -8.01 -5.79 -5.25
N GLU A 96 -8.37 -5.15 -6.37
CA GLU A 96 -7.43 -4.39 -7.19
C GLU A 96 -7.79 -2.91 -7.08
N HIS A 97 -6.82 -2.10 -6.68
CA HIS A 97 -6.94 -0.64 -6.64
C HIS A 97 -6.14 -0.03 -7.78
N ILE A 98 -6.78 0.89 -8.51
CA ILE A 98 -6.13 1.64 -9.56
C ILE A 98 -5.75 3.02 -9.01
N TYR A 99 -4.46 3.31 -9.04
CA TYR A 99 -3.87 4.57 -8.65
C TYR A 99 -3.61 5.41 -9.90
N ASP A 100 -4.36 6.48 -10.08
CA ASP A 100 -4.07 7.51 -11.07
C ASP A 100 -3.19 8.60 -10.44
N PHE A 101 -1.93 8.64 -10.85
CA PHE A 101 -0.98 9.58 -10.28
C PHE A 101 -1.24 11.00 -10.81
N PRO A 102 -1.21 12.02 -9.94
CA PRO A 102 -1.26 13.39 -10.41
C PRO A 102 0.01 13.69 -11.21
N PRO A 103 -0.06 14.57 -12.24
CA PRO A 103 1.15 15.09 -12.85
C PRO A 103 1.96 15.83 -11.78
N LEU A 104 3.14 15.32 -11.44
CA LEU A 104 4.08 15.99 -10.56
C LEU A 104 4.87 17.00 -11.40
N SER A 105 5.13 18.19 -10.84
CA SER A 105 6.03 19.14 -11.50
C SER A 105 7.45 18.55 -11.59
N GLU A 106 8.23 19.00 -12.59
CA GLU A 106 9.62 18.57 -12.73
C GLU A 106 10.44 18.91 -11.49
N GLU A 107 10.20 20.09 -10.90
CA GLU A 107 10.83 20.52 -9.65
C GLU A 107 10.55 19.52 -8.52
N LEU A 108 9.27 19.19 -8.26
CA LEU A 108 8.89 18.27 -7.19
C LEU A 108 9.45 16.85 -7.42
N SER A 109 9.47 16.41 -8.68
CA SER A 109 10.04 15.11 -9.07
C SER A 109 11.55 15.06 -8.86
N ALA A 110 12.27 16.15 -9.15
CA ALA A 110 13.69 16.27 -8.89
C ALA A 110 13.98 16.26 -7.39
N TRP A 111 13.25 17.04 -6.59
CA TRP A 111 13.40 17.06 -5.12
C TRP A 111 13.12 15.70 -4.48
N ALA A 112 12.10 14.99 -4.95
CA ALA A 112 11.76 13.65 -4.44
C ALA A 112 12.79 12.59 -4.88
N GLY A 113 13.39 12.72 -6.07
CA GLY A 113 14.40 11.81 -6.58
C GLY A 113 15.80 11.99 -5.96
N LEU A 114 16.12 13.19 -5.46
CA LEU A 114 17.42 13.55 -4.88
C LEU A 114 17.52 13.32 -3.36
N GLY A 115 16.42 12.98 -2.68
CA GLY A 115 16.37 12.83 -1.22
C GLY A 115 16.97 11.54 -0.65
N GLY A 116 17.83 10.86 -1.39
CA GLY A 116 18.56 9.67 -0.95
C GLY A 116 20.00 10.03 -0.60
N ASP A 117 20.21 10.61 0.57
CA ASP A 117 21.49 10.64 1.31
C ASP A 117 21.19 10.28 2.78
#